data_AF-A0A081K859-F1
#
_entry.id   AF-A0A081K859-F1
#
_cell.length_a   1.000
_cell.length_b   1.000
_cell.length_c   1.000
_cell.angle_alpha   90.00
_cell.angle_beta   90.00
_cell.angle_gamma   90.00
#
_symmetry.space_group_name_H-M   'P 1'
#
loop_
_entity.id
_entity.type
_entity.pdbx_description
1 polymer ?
#
loop_
_entity_poly.entity_id
_entity_poly.type
_entity_poly.pdbx_seq_one_letter_code
_entity_poly.pdbx_strand_id
1 'polypeptide(L)'
;MAIYKLYPVDHAPMKWQSSRYRGEAIVRADSEEHARQLGTNEFYITRSIHPGKKKTSPWEDPQTVLCQPLNNAGYDDKGPEQVLSPLLAGQKAKRKA
;
A
#
# COMPACT_ATOMS: atom_id res chain seq x y z
N MET A 1 6.60 13.79 7.78
CA MET A 1 6.31 12.59 6.96
C MET A 1 5.65 13.04 5.68
N ALA A 2 5.78 12.27 4.61
CA ALA A 2 5.11 12.55 3.35
C ALA A 2 3.92 11.61 3.17
N ILE A 3 2.95 12.07 2.38
CA ILE A 3 1.87 11.21 1.90
C ILE A 3 2.33 10.66 0.56
N TYR A 4 2.27 9.36 0.40
CA TYR A 4 2.59 8.65 -0.82
C TYR A 4 1.34 7.99 -1.37
N LYS A 5 1.16 8.11 -2.68
CA LYS A 5 0.15 7.40 -3.44
C LYS A 5 0.82 6.20 -4.11
N LEU A 6 0.39 5.00 -3.73
CA LEU A 6 0.72 3.75 -4.37
C LEU A 6 -0.30 3.47 -5.47
N TYR A 7 0.17 3.42 -6.71
CA TYR A 7 -0.66 3.19 -7.88
C TYR A 7 -0.24 1.89 -8.60
N PRO A 8 -1.11 0.88 -8.64
CA PRO A 8 -0.91 -0.31 -9.46
C PRO A 8 -0.82 0.04 -10.95
N VAL A 9 0.31 -0.27 -11.60
CA VAL A 9 0.46 -0.09 -13.06
C VAL A 9 0.34 -1.40 -13.83
N ASP A 10 0.75 -2.50 -13.20
CA ASP A 10 0.64 -3.84 -13.75
C ASP A 10 -0.42 -4.58 -12.96
N HIS A 11 -1.52 -4.99 -13.60
CA HIS A 11 -2.62 -5.72 -12.97
C HIS A 11 -2.55 -7.24 -13.24
N ALA A 12 -1.39 -7.77 -13.62
CA ALA A 12 -1.24 -9.17 -13.99
C ALA A 12 -1.74 -10.09 -12.85
N PRO A 13 -2.76 -10.93 -13.11
CA PRO A 13 -3.45 -11.66 -12.05
C PRO A 13 -2.52 -12.60 -11.27
N MET A 14 -1.39 -13.03 -11.86
CA MET A 14 -0.37 -13.84 -11.19
C MET A 14 0.40 -13.08 -10.09
N LYS A 15 0.69 -11.79 -10.28
CA LYS A 15 1.40 -10.96 -9.29
C LYS A 15 0.49 -10.57 -8.12
N TRP A 16 -0.80 -10.38 -8.39
CA TRP A 16 -1.80 -9.98 -7.40
C TRP A 16 -2.51 -11.13 -6.69
N GLN A 17 -2.05 -12.37 -6.86
CA GLN A 17 -2.61 -13.52 -6.13
C GLN A 17 -2.36 -13.43 -4.62
N SER A 18 -1.30 -12.72 -4.24
CA SER A 18 -0.88 -12.51 -2.85
C SER A 18 -1.40 -11.19 -2.28
N SER A 19 -2.33 -10.50 -2.95
CA SER A 19 -2.93 -9.28 -2.43
C SER A 19 -4.45 -9.28 -2.45
N ARG A 20 -5.07 -8.79 -1.36
CA ARG A 20 -6.52 -8.61 -1.22
C ARG A 20 -7.06 -7.33 -1.86
N TYR A 21 -6.20 -6.40 -2.23
CA TYR A 21 -6.59 -5.13 -2.81
C TYR A 21 -5.73 -4.84 -4.03
N ARG A 22 -6.31 -4.26 -5.08
CA ARG A 22 -5.66 -4.05 -6.39
C ARG A 22 -5.90 -2.65 -6.95
N GLY A 23 -6.31 -1.72 -6.09
CA GLY A 23 -6.57 -0.33 -6.45
C GLY A 23 -5.48 0.60 -5.94
N GLU A 24 -5.68 1.88 -6.17
CA GLU A 24 -4.82 2.92 -5.59
C GLU A 24 -4.91 2.91 -4.05
N ALA A 25 -3.76 3.07 -3.40
CA ALA A 25 -3.65 3.21 -1.97
C ALA A 25 -2.89 4.50 -1.61
N ILE A 26 -3.31 5.14 -0.54
CA ILE A 26 -2.69 6.35 0.01
C ILE A 26 -2.08 5.96 1.34
N VAL A 27 -0.80 6.23 1.51
CA VAL A 27 -0.01 5.80 2.66
C VAL A 27 0.77 6.98 3.19
N ARG A 28 0.77 7.17 4.50
CA ARG A 28 1.70 8.09 5.16
C ARG A 28 2.92 7.32 5.59
N ALA A 29 4.09 7.75 5.14
CA ALA A 29 5.36 7.15 5.47
C ALA A 29 6.46 8.22 5.48
N ASP A 30 7.62 7.90 6.05
CA ASP A 30 8.78 8.78 5.92
C ASP A 30 9.42 8.68 4.52
N SER A 31 9.43 7.47 3.95
CA SER A 31 10.07 7.15 2.67
C SER A 31 9.17 6.32 1.76
N GLU A 32 9.46 6.35 0.45
CA GLU A 32 8.77 5.51 -0.54
C GLU A 32 8.87 4.01 -0.22
N GLU A 33 10.02 3.56 0.29
CA GLU A 33 10.25 2.17 0.69
C GLU A 33 9.33 1.76 1.85
N HIS A 34 9.23 2.59 2.88
CA HIS A 34 8.29 2.38 3.99
C HIS A 34 6.83 2.39 3.52
N ALA A 35 6.46 3.29 2.60
CA ALA A 35 5.12 3.31 2.04
C ALA A 35 4.77 1.97 1.36
N ARG A 36 5.69 1.43 0.56
CA ARG A 36 5.54 0.11 -0.08
C ARG A 36 5.43 -1.02 0.95
N GLN A 37 6.26 -1.00 1.99
CA GLN A 37 6.20 -2.00 3.07
C GLN A 37 4.86 -1.97 3.82
N LEU A 38 4.33 -0.78 4.11
CA LEU A 38 3.02 -0.62 4.74
C LEU A 38 1.89 -1.12 3.83
N GLY A 39 1.94 -0.79 2.54
CA GLY A 39 0.99 -1.32 1.56
C GLY A 39 1.06 -2.85 1.49
N THR A 40 2.26 -3.42 1.47
CA THR A 40 2.45 -4.87 1.59
C THR A 40 1.81 -5.39 2.87
N ASN A 41 2.14 -4.87 4.04
CA ASN A 41 1.64 -5.43 5.30
C ASN A 41 0.09 -5.41 5.40
N GLU A 42 -0.54 -4.32 4.96
CA GLU A 42 -2.00 -4.17 5.00
C GLU A 42 -2.73 -4.99 3.92
N PHE A 43 -2.19 -5.01 2.70
CA PHE A 43 -2.85 -5.62 1.54
C PHE A 43 -2.35 -7.02 1.21
N TYR A 44 -1.29 -7.50 1.85
CA TYR A 44 -0.79 -8.84 1.66
C TYR A 44 -1.77 -9.85 2.27
N ILE A 45 -2.06 -10.89 1.49
CA ILE A 45 -2.74 -12.06 1.99
C ILE A 45 -1.72 -13.17 2.12
N THR A 46 -1.57 -13.68 3.36
CA THR A 46 -0.94 -14.97 3.61
C THR A 46 -1.84 -16.05 3.01
N ARG A 47 -1.76 -16.24 1.70
CA ARG A 47 -2.12 -17.53 1.12
C ARG A 47 -0.97 -18.47 1.45
N SER A 48 -1.30 -19.64 1.98
CA SER A 48 -0.38 -20.76 2.16
C SER A 48 0.20 -21.16 0.81
N ILE A 49 1.26 -20.48 0.38
CA ILE A 49 1.96 -20.78 -0.86
C ILE A 49 3.33 -21.32 -0.47
N HIS A 50 3.59 -22.51 -1.01
CA HIS A 50 4.72 -23.42 -0.82
C HIS A 50 6.03 -22.83 -0.24
N PRO A 51 6.64 -23.52 0.74
CA PRO A 51 7.96 -23.16 1.25
C PRO A 51 9.00 -23.29 0.13
N GLY A 52 9.57 -22.18 -0.32
CA GLY A 52 10.68 -22.19 -1.29
C GLY A 52 10.70 -21.04 -2.31
N LYS A 53 9.58 -20.36 -2.57
CA LYS A 53 9.60 -19.13 -3.37
C LYS A 53 9.74 -17.90 -2.48
N LYS A 54 10.75 -17.06 -2.77
CA LYS A 54 10.83 -15.71 -2.19
C LYS A 54 9.50 -15.00 -2.47
N LYS A 55 8.83 -14.61 -1.39
CA LYS A 55 7.55 -13.91 -1.40
C LYS A 55 7.83 -12.47 -1.82
N THR A 56 7.57 -12.11 -3.07
CA THR A 56 7.59 -10.71 -3.48
C THR A 56 6.15 -10.23 -3.55
N SER A 57 5.77 -9.34 -2.64
CA SER A 57 4.45 -8.70 -2.70
C SER A 57 4.41 -7.74 -3.89
N PRO A 58 3.28 -7.64 -4.61
CA PRO A 58 3.19 -6.72 -5.75
C PRO A 58 3.42 -5.26 -5.34
N TRP A 59 3.12 -4.91 -4.09
CA TRP A 59 3.32 -3.58 -3.52
C TRP A 59 4.78 -3.21 -3.25
N GLU A 60 5.67 -4.19 -3.10
CA GLU A 60 7.12 -3.96 -2.97
C GLU A 60 7.81 -3.80 -4.32
N ASP A 61 7.18 -4.25 -5.41
CA ASP A 61 7.77 -4.26 -6.73
C ASP A 61 7.52 -2.91 -7.45
N PRO A 62 8.56 -2.10 -7.71
CA PRO A 62 8.41 -0.77 -8.32
C PRO A 62 7.98 -0.82 -9.80
N GLN A 63 8.09 -1.98 -10.46
CA GLN A 63 7.59 -2.18 -11.82
C GLN A 63 6.08 -2.49 -11.82
N THR A 64 5.53 -2.94 -10.68
CA THR A 64 4.14 -3.36 -10.53
C THR A 64 3.30 -2.28 -9.85
N VAL A 65 3.88 -1.61 -8.85
CA VAL A 65 3.25 -0.51 -8.12
C VAL A 65 4.17 0.70 -8.11
N LEU A 66 3.72 1.78 -8.76
CA LEU A 66 4.38 3.07 -8.66
C LEU A 66 4.10 3.70 -7.31
N CYS A 67 5.12 4.31 -6.73
CA CYS A 67 5.00 5.13 -5.53
C CYS A 67 5.25 6.57 -5.96
N GLN A 68 4.32 7.47 -5.64
CA GLN A 68 4.48 8.89 -5.94
C GLN A 68 4.16 9.72 -4.70
N PRO A 69 5.02 10.67 -4.31
CA PRO A 69 4.68 11.60 -3.25
C PRO A 69 3.48 12.46 -3.68
N LEU A 70 2.45 12.46 -2.85
CA LEU A 70 1.20 13.17 -3.06
C LEU A 70 1.19 14.42 -2.17
N ASN A 71 1.66 15.53 -2.71
CA ASN A 71 1.57 16.82 -2.04
C ASN A 71 0.12 17.32 -2.07
N ASN A 72 -0.36 17.87 -0.95
CA ASN A 72 -1.69 18.50 -0.85
C ASN A 72 -2.89 17.54 -0.98
N ALA A 73 -2.75 16.31 -0.49
CA ALA A 73 -3.77 15.27 -0.58
C ALA A 73 -5.02 15.49 0.32
N GLY A 74 -5.06 16.55 1.13
CA GLY A 74 -6.08 16.74 2.17
C GLY A 74 -5.97 15.76 3.35
N TYR A 75 -4.88 15.00 3.41
CA TYR A 75 -4.54 14.09 4.50
C TYR A 75 -3.53 14.74 5.44
N ASP A 76 -3.71 14.49 6.73
CA ASP A 76 -2.81 14.99 7.77
C ASP A 76 -1.45 14.29 7.71
N ASP A 77 -0.38 15.06 7.52
CA ASP A 77 1.01 14.56 7.47
C ASP A 77 1.63 14.35 8.87
N LYS A 78 0.92 14.73 9.94
CA LYS A 78 1.41 14.77 11.33
C LYS A 78 0.86 13.63 12.20
N GLY A 79 1.10 12.39 11.80
CA GLY A 79 0.80 11.23 12.67
C GLY A 79 1.59 9.98 12.30
N PRO A 80 1.25 8.80 12.87
CA PRO A 80 2.01 7.57 12.65
C PRO A 80 1.97 7.08 11.20
N GLU A 81 3.01 6.38 10.76
CA GLU A 81 3.05 5.78 9.43
C GLU A 81 1.95 4.72 9.29
N GLN A 82 1.04 4.90 8.32
CA GLN A 82 -0.10 4.00 8.11
C GLN A 82 -0.73 4.19 6.73
N VAL A 83 -1.48 3.19 6.28
CA VAL A 83 -2.32 3.28 5.08
C VAL A 83 -3.56 4.11 5.41
N LEU A 84 -3.71 5.26 4.76
CA LEU A 84 -4.82 6.19 4.96
C LEU A 84 -6.02 5.88 4.07
N SER A 85 -5.81 5.21 2.93
CA SER A 85 -6.87 4.80 2.01
C SER A 85 -6.39 3.66 1.10
N PRO A 86 -7.24 2.73 0.67
CA PRO A 86 -8.53 2.44 1.28
C PRO A 86 -8.35 2.02 2.74
N LEU A 87 -9.31 2.38 3.57
CA LEU A 87 -9.37 1.87 4.91
C LEU A 87 -10.09 0.53 4.88
N LEU A 88 -9.32 -0.54 4.88
CA LEU A 88 -9.89 -1.86 5.07
C LEU A 88 -10.58 -1.90 6.44
N ALA A 89 -11.73 -2.58 6.51
CA ALA A 89 -12.62 -2.60 7.68
C ALA A 89 -11.84 -2.89 8.97
N GLY A 90 -11.49 -1.82 9.70
CA GLY A 90 -10.53 -1.86 10.79
C GLY A 90 -9.95 -0.47 11.09
N GLN A 91 -9.71 0.33 10.07
CA GLN A 91 -9.28 1.73 10.26
C GLN A 91 -10.44 2.70 10.01
N LYS A 92 -10.93 3.38 11.05
CA LYS A 92 -11.89 4.49 10.88
C LYS A 92 -11.11 5.75 10.52
N ALA A 93 -11.14 6.19 9.26
CA ALA A 93 -10.78 7.58 8.96
C ALA A 93 -11.80 8.44 9.66
N LYS A 94 -11.35 9.23 10.62
CA LYS A 94 -12.03 10.47 10.92
C LYS A 94 -11.90 11.37 9.70
N ARG A 95 -12.82 11.22 8.74
CA ARG A 95 -13.17 12.31 7.82
C ARG A 95 -13.71 13.42 8.71
N LYS A 96 -12.95 14.49 8.90
CA LYS A 96 -13.50 15.71 9.50
C LYS A 96 -14.43 16.35 8.47
N ALA A 97 -15.62 16.70 8.94
CA ALA A 97 -16.78 17.20 8.23
C ALA A 97 -16.52 18.49 7.46
#